data_AF-A0A7S2HWH1-F1
#
_entry.id   AF-A0A7S2HWH1-F1
#
_cell.length_a   1.000
_cell.length_b   1.000
_cell.length_c   1.000
_cell.angle_alpha   90.00
_cell.angle_beta   90.00
_cell.angle_gamma   90.00
#
_symmetry.space_group_name_H-M   'P 1'
#
loop_
_entity.id
_entity.type
_entity.pdbx_description
1 polymer ?
#
loop_
_entity_poly.entity_id
_entity_poly.type
_entity_poly.pdbx_seq_one_letter_code
_entity_poly.pdbx_strand_id
1 'polypeptide(L)'
;DEVGWVRREIHLWIFCNVRAKWDSVRRKARMATTHVAREALADRLFGLFTGYRSSRQLVTQVYESAGFSLPGMAEALTAWKEYDLHLLVACFLRARFPIVVALNKVDTPEARRHVERARAALGGSCMPVSARSEWWLWDNQRKGHLTYVEGGGADSVQLAAGAPAVLSE
;
A
#
# COMPACT_ATOMS: atom_id res chain seq x y z
N ASP A 1 2.69 1.57 -17.39
CA ASP A 1 2.39 2.90 -16.82
C ASP A 1 3.21 3.09 -15.54
N GLU A 2 3.26 4.32 -15.01
CA GLU A 2 4.05 4.67 -13.82
C GLU A 2 3.56 3.95 -12.56
N VAL A 3 2.23 3.87 -12.37
CA VAL A 3 1.63 3.19 -11.22
C VAL A 3 2.00 1.71 -11.18
N GLY A 4 1.92 1.02 -12.31
CA GLY A 4 2.34 -0.37 -12.41
C GLY A 4 3.82 -0.56 -12.13
N TRP A 5 4.67 0.38 -12.58
CA TRP A 5 6.11 0.34 -12.29
C TRP A 5 6.39 0.50 -10.79
N VAL A 6 5.84 1.52 -10.12
CA VAL A 6 6.03 1.71 -8.67
C VAL A 6 5.55 0.50 -7.86
N ARG A 7 4.38 -0.06 -8.20
CA ARG A 7 3.86 -1.27 -7.52
C ARG A 7 4.80 -2.46 -7.67
N ARG A 8 5.39 -2.65 -8.86
CA ARG A 8 6.38 -3.71 -9.10
C ARG A 8 7.65 -3.49 -8.28
N GLU A 9 8.17 -2.27 -8.22
CA GLU A 9 9.38 -1.97 -7.44
C GLU A 9 9.19 -2.25 -5.94
N ILE A 10 8.07 -1.80 -5.36
CA ILE A 10 7.75 -2.06 -3.95
C ILE A 10 7.63 -3.58 -3.70
N HIS A 11 6.97 -4.31 -4.61
CA HIS A 11 6.90 -5.77 -4.56
C HIS A 11 8.27 -6.41 -4.55
N LEU A 12 9.10 -6.08 -5.53
CA LEU A 12 10.43 -6.67 -5.71
C LEU A 12 11.34 -6.35 -4.53
N TRP A 13 11.27 -5.14 -3.98
CA TRP A 13 12.04 -4.77 -2.80
C TRP A 13 11.73 -5.69 -1.60
N ILE A 14 10.44 -5.86 -1.25
CA ILE A 14 10.04 -6.74 -0.14
C ILE A 14 10.38 -8.20 -0.46
N PHE A 15 10.11 -8.63 -1.69
CA PHE A 15 10.41 -9.99 -2.14
C PHE A 15 11.91 -10.30 -2.01
N CYS A 16 12.80 -9.41 -2.46
CA CYS A 16 14.24 -9.58 -2.33
C CYS A 16 14.68 -9.67 -0.86
N ASN A 17 14.10 -8.85 0.03
CA ASN A 17 14.39 -8.90 1.47
C ASN A 17 13.99 -10.25 2.09
N VAL A 18 12.83 -10.80 1.70
CA VAL A 18 12.34 -12.10 2.17
C VAL A 18 13.18 -13.24 1.57
N ARG A 19 13.42 -13.19 0.26
CA ARG A 19 14.22 -14.16 -0.50
C ARG A 19 15.64 -14.29 0.06
N ALA A 20 16.28 -13.18 0.42
CA ALA A 20 17.62 -13.17 1.02
C ALA A 20 17.71 -13.99 2.32
N LYS A 21 16.61 -14.17 3.04
CA LYS A 21 16.53 -14.94 4.29
C LYS A 21 15.83 -16.29 4.13
N TRP A 22 15.40 -16.64 2.91
CA TRP A 22 14.55 -17.79 2.63
C TRP A 22 15.21 -19.13 2.93
N ASP A 23 16.50 -19.29 2.65
CA ASP A 23 17.21 -20.54 2.94
C ASP A 23 17.20 -20.89 4.43
N SER A 24 17.19 -19.88 5.30
CA SER A 24 17.05 -20.12 6.74
C SER A 24 15.68 -20.68 7.11
N VAL A 25 14.62 -20.27 6.41
CA VAL A 25 13.27 -20.81 6.60
C VAL A 25 13.23 -22.26 6.09
N ARG A 26 13.73 -22.50 4.88
CA ARG A 26 13.75 -23.86 4.28
C ARG A 26 14.53 -24.86 5.11
N ARG A 27 15.71 -24.48 5.63
CA ARG A 27 16.47 -25.34 6.54
C ARG A 27 15.66 -25.70 7.78
N LYS A 28 14.97 -24.71 8.38
CA LYS A 28 14.14 -24.95 9.56
C LYS A 28 12.92 -25.82 9.25
N ALA A 29 12.32 -25.66 8.07
CA ALA A 29 11.20 -26.47 7.62
C ALA A 29 11.55 -27.96 7.55
N ARG A 30 12.73 -28.31 7.02
CA ARG A 30 13.21 -29.71 6.96
C ARG A 30 13.40 -30.37 8.32
N MET A 31 13.58 -29.58 9.37
CA MET A 31 13.81 -30.07 10.74
C MET A 31 12.54 -29.99 11.61
N ALA A 32 11.42 -29.50 11.07
CA ALA A 32 10.20 -29.23 11.82
C ALA A 32 9.30 -30.47 11.97
N THR A 33 9.78 -31.48 12.68
CA THR A 33 9.06 -32.76 12.89
C THR A 33 8.10 -32.72 14.08
N THR A 34 8.39 -31.90 15.10
CA THR A 34 7.59 -31.78 16.32
C THR A 34 6.71 -30.54 16.30
N HIS A 35 5.67 -30.52 17.14
CA HIS A 35 4.80 -29.34 17.28
C HIS A 35 5.59 -28.07 17.64
N VAL A 36 6.50 -28.17 18.61
CA VAL A 36 7.37 -27.05 19.03
C VAL A 36 8.23 -26.55 17.86
N ALA A 37 8.75 -27.46 17.04
CA ALA A 37 9.55 -27.09 15.88
C ALA A 37 8.72 -26.44 14.76
N ARG A 38 7.45 -26.83 14.59
CA ARG A 38 6.51 -26.20 13.65
C ARG A 38 6.13 -24.79 14.08
N GLU A 39 5.88 -24.55 15.37
CA GLU A 39 5.68 -23.19 15.88
C GLU A 39 6.91 -22.31 15.65
N ALA A 40 8.10 -22.83 15.94
CA ALA A 40 9.35 -22.09 15.69
C ALA A 40 9.60 -21.84 14.19
N LEU A 41 9.09 -22.70 13.29
CA LEU A 41 9.12 -22.47 11.84
C LEU A 41 8.22 -21.31 11.44
N ALA A 42 6.99 -21.29 11.98
CA ALA A 42 6.06 -20.18 11.79
C ALA A 42 6.66 -18.86 12.33
N ASP A 43 7.27 -18.88 13.52
CA ASP A 43 8.04 -17.74 14.06
C ASP A 43 9.09 -17.25 13.08
N ARG A 44 9.83 -18.19 12.46
CA ARG A 44 10.93 -17.84 11.56
C ARG A 44 10.44 -17.21 10.27
N LEU A 45 9.38 -17.77 9.67
CA LEU A 45 8.77 -17.24 8.46
C LEU A 45 8.14 -15.88 8.72
N PHE A 46 7.27 -15.79 9.73
CA PHE A 46 6.53 -14.56 10.04
C PHE A 46 7.47 -13.47 10.59
N GLY A 47 8.54 -13.89 11.27
CA GLY A 47 9.63 -13.03 11.71
C GLY A 47 10.29 -12.23 10.58
N LEU A 48 10.23 -12.70 9.32
CA LEU A 48 10.78 -11.97 8.18
C LEU A 48 10.06 -10.65 7.89
N PHE A 49 8.83 -10.49 8.38
CA PHE A 49 7.99 -9.32 8.13
C PHE A 49 7.94 -8.31 9.30
N THR A 50 8.61 -8.61 10.41
CA THR A 50 8.62 -7.76 11.61
C THR A 50 9.21 -6.37 11.35
N GLY A 51 10.20 -6.26 10.45
CA GLY A 51 10.78 -4.99 10.01
C GLY A 51 9.77 -4.02 9.37
N TYR A 52 8.61 -4.52 8.94
CA TYR A 52 7.51 -3.72 8.39
C TYR A 52 6.47 -3.34 9.45
N ARG A 53 6.78 -3.45 10.75
CA ARG A 53 5.84 -3.24 11.87
C ARG A 53 4.56 -4.07 11.74
N SER A 54 4.71 -5.35 11.36
CA SER A 54 3.59 -6.28 11.21
C SER A 54 3.53 -7.21 12.42
N SER A 55 2.34 -7.42 12.98
CA SER A 55 2.13 -8.40 14.04
C SER A 55 2.17 -9.82 13.48
N ARG A 56 2.50 -10.81 14.32
CA ARG A 56 2.41 -12.23 13.95
C ARG A 56 1.03 -12.55 13.40
N GLN A 57 -0.02 -12.10 14.10
CA GLN A 57 -1.41 -12.35 13.74
C GLN A 57 -1.75 -11.86 12.33
N LEU A 58 -1.30 -10.67 11.94
CA LEU A 58 -1.52 -10.14 10.59
C LEU A 58 -0.86 -11.05 9.54
N VAL A 59 0.39 -11.44 9.76
CA VAL A 59 1.13 -12.26 8.80
C VAL A 59 0.52 -13.67 8.71
N THR A 60 0.06 -14.24 9.81
CA THR A 60 -0.70 -15.50 9.82
C THR A 60 -1.97 -15.38 8.99
N GLN A 61 -2.79 -14.34 9.21
CA GLN A 61 -4.02 -14.12 8.44
C GLN A 61 -3.74 -13.94 6.95
N VAL A 62 -2.68 -13.21 6.60
CA VAL A 62 -2.22 -13.05 5.21
C VAL A 62 -1.81 -14.38 4.61
N TYR A 63 -1.07 -15.19 5.35
CA TYR A 63 -0.60 -16.51 4.92
C TYR A 63 -1.79 -17.43 4.60
N GLU A 64 -2.78 -17.47 5.50
CA GLU A 64 -4.00 -18.25 5.31
C GLU A 64 -4.86 -17.71 4.16
N SER A 65 -5.02 -16.38 4.07
CA SER A 65 -5.76 -15.73 2.99
C SER A 65 -5.10 -15.89 1.61
N ALA A 66 -3.79 -16.14 1.57
CA ALA A 66 -3.06 -16.47 0.36
C ALA A 66 -3.26 -17.94 -0.08
N GLY A 67 -4.03 -18.73 0.68
CA GLY A 67 -4.33 -20.12 0.38
C GLY A 67 -3.37 -21.13 0.99
N PHE A 68 -2.47 -20.69 1.89
CA PHE A 68 -1.54 -21.57 2.57
C PHE A 68 -2.09 -22.02 3.93
N SER A 69 -1.65 -23.17 4.43
CA SER A 69 -2.16 -23.74 5.67
C SER A 69 -1.05 -23.90 6.70
N LEU A 70 -1.34 -23.58 7.98
CA LEU A 70 -0.42 -23.85 9.09
C LEU A 70 -0.18 -25.36 9.26
N PRO A 71 -1.23 -26.22 9.25
CA PRO A 71 -1.06 -27.65 9.02
C PRO A 71 -0.30 -27.94 7.73
N GLY A 72 0.78 -28.72 7.80
CA GLY A 72 1.58 -29.05 6.62
C GLY A 72 2.50 -27.93 6.12
N MET A 73 2.66 -26.84 6.90
CA MET A 73 3.54 -25.73 6.54
C MET A 73 4.98 -26.20 6.24
N ALA A 74 5.51 -27.15 7.00
CA ALA A 74 6.88 -27.63 6.82
C ALA A 74 7.08 -28.25 5.42
N GLU A 75 6.19 -29.15 5.05
CA GLU A 75 6.16 -29.82 3.76
C GLU A 75 5.94 -28.80 2.63
N ALA A 76 4.95 -27.91 2.79
CA ALA A 76 4.66 -26.86 1.82
C ALA A 76 5.88 -25.97 1.57
N LEU A 77 6.50 -25.39 2.61
CA LEU A 77 7.64 -24.47 2.47
C LEU A 77 8.87 -25.14 1.84
N THR A 78 9.02 -26.46 1.95
CA THR A 78 10.09 -27.18 1.24
C THR A 78 9.84 -27.31 -0.26
N ALA A 79 8.57 -27.40 -0.66
CA ALA A 79 8.11 -27.51 -2.05
C ALA A 79 7.84 -26.15 -2.72
N TRP A 80 7.74 -25.07 -1.95
CA TRP A 80 7.50 -23.72 -2.46
C TRP A 80 8.50 -23.33 -3.53
N LYS A 81 7.95 -22.83 -4.63
CA LYS A 81 8.67 -22.16 -5.71
C LYS A 81 8.75 -20.68 -5.42
N GLU A 82 9.51 -19.99 -6.26
CA GLU A 82 9.61 -18.53 -6.23
C GLU A 82 8.24 -17.86 -6.35
N TYR A 83 7.35 -18.46 -7.15
CA TYR A 83 5.95 -18.04 -7.29
C TYR A 83 5.20 -17.95 -5.95
N ASP A 84 5.32 -18.95 -5.08
CA ASP A 84 4.61 -18.98 -3.80
C ASP A 84 5.10 -17.85 -2.87
N LEU A 85 6.40 -17.55 -2.94
CA LEU A 85 6.97 -16.42 -2.22
C LEU A 85 6.50 -15.07 -2.78
N HIS A 86 6.39 -14.94 -4.11
CA HIS A 86 5.76 -13.76 -4.72
C HIS A 86 4.31 -13.61 -4.29
N LEU A 87 3.54 -14.69 -4.27
CA LEU A 87 2.13 -14.68 -3.86
C LEU A 87 1.99 -14.22 -2.42
N LEU A 88 2.78 -14.78 -1.50
CA LEU A 88 2.78 -14.36 -0.09
C LEU A 88 3.10 -12.86 0.04
N VAL A 89 4.13 -12.37 -0.67
CA VAL A 89 4.53 -10.97 -0.64
C VAL A 89 3.45 -10.05 -1.24
N ALA A 90 2.77 -10.48 -2.31
CA ALA A 90 1.67 -9.73 -2.91
C ALA A 90 0.49 -9.60 -1.93
N CYS A 91 0.08 -10.71 -1.29
CA CYS A 91 -0.97 -10.69 -0.28
C CYS A 91 -0.58 -9.84 0.93
N PHE A 92 0.68 -9.95 1.37
CA PHE A 92 1.21 -9.14 2.46
C PHE A 92 1.17 -7.65 2.14
N LEU A 93 1.58 -7.25 0.93
CA LEU A 93 1.52 -5.86 0.49
C LEU A 93 0.10 -5.31 0.53
N ARG A 94 -0.87 -6.06 0.01
CA ARG A 94 -2.28 -5.66 0.00
C ARG A 94 -2.85 -5.46 1.40
N ALA A 95 -2.48 -6.32 2.36
CA ALA A 95 -2.98 -6.24 3.73
C ALA A 95 -2.26 -5.17 4.56
N ARG A 96 -0.93 -5.09 4.44
CA ARG A 96 -0.11 -4.22 5.28
C ARG A 96 -0.01 -2.79 4.75
N PHE A 97 -0.04 -2.62 3.44
CA PHE A 97 0.15 -1.34 2.76
C PHE A 97 -1.00 -1.09 1.77
N PRO A 98 -2.22 -0.79 2.24
CA PRO A 98 -3.27 -0.27 1.37
C PRO A 98 -2.80 1.01 0.68
N ILE A 99 -2.81 1.02 -0.66
CA ILE A 99 -2.33 2.15 -1.47
C ILE A 99 -3.50 2.78 -2.23
N VAL A 100 -3.68 4.08 -2.05
CA VAL A 100 -4.56 4.92 -2.88
C VAL A 100 -3.68 5.78 -3.79
N VAL A 101 -4.01 5.83 -5.07
CA VAL A 101 -3.28 6.64 -6.05
C VAL A 101 -3.91 8.02 -6.15
N ALA A 102 -3.18 9.05 -5.72
CA ALA A 102 -3.56 10.44 -5.91
C ALA A 102 -3.31 10.86 -7.38
N LEU A 103 -4.39 11.10 -8.13
CA LEU A 103 -4.35 11.58 -9.50
C LEU A 103 -4.27 13.10 -9.49
N ASN A 104 -3.05 13.61 -9.29
CA ASN A 104 -2.80 15.04 -9.14
C ASN A 104 -2.97 15.81 -10.46
N LYS A 105 -3.13 17.14 -10.32
CA LYS A 105 -3.26 18.14 -11.40
C LYS A 105 -4.63 18.18 -12.08
N VAL A 106 -5.70 17.91 -11.33
CA VAL A 106 -7.07 17.97 -11.88
C VAL A 106 -7.55 19.38 -12.24
N ASP A 107 -6.78 20.40 -11.87
CA ASP A 107 -6.91 21.80 -12.26
C ASP A 107 -6.46 22.08 -13.71
N THR A 108 -5.94 21.09 -14.44
CA THR A 108 -5.50 21.25 -15.84
C THR A 108 -6.55 20.80 -16.85
N PRO A 109 -6.65 21.44 -18.04
CA PRO A 109 -7.65 21.09 -19.06
C PRO A 109 -7.59 19.62 -19.51
N GLU A 110 -6.38 19.05 -19.57
CA GLU A 110 -6.16 17.67 -20.01
C GLU A 110 -6.47 16.63 -18.93
N ALA A 111 -6.70 17.04 -17.67
CA ALA A 111 -6.81 16.10 -16.55
C ALA A 111 -7.92 15.06 -16.73
N ARG A 112 -9.05 15.48 -17.32
CA ARG A 112 -10.23 14.61 -17.48
C ARG A 112 -9.90 13.29 -18.16
N ARG A 113 -9.20 13.32 -19.30
CA ARG A 113 -8.83 12.10 -20.06
C ARG A 113 -7.90 11.18 -19.25
N HIS A 114 -7.01 11.77 -18.44
CA HIS A 114 -6.04 11.02 -17.65
C HIS A 114 -6.71 10.38 -16.43
N VAL A 115 -7.64 11.08 -15.79
CA VAL A 115 -8.45 10.57 -14.68
C VAL A 115 -9.35 9.43 -15.14
N GLU A 116 -10.05 9.58 -16.27
CA GLU A 116 -10.91 8.53 -16.83
C GLU A 116 -10.11 7.25 -17.13
N ARG A 117 -8.96 7.38 -17.79
CA ARG A 117 -8.05 6.25 -18.07
C ARG A 117 -7.52 5.59 -16.79
N ALA A 118 -7.16 6.38 -15.78
CA ALA A 118 -6.66 5.86 -14.52
C ALA A 118 -7.77 5.16 -13.72
N ARG A 119 -8.99 5.69 -13.70
CA ARG A 119 -10.15 5.04 -13.06
C ARG A 119 -10.50 3.72 -13.72
N ALA A 120 -10.42 3.63 -15.05
CA ALA A 120 -10.64 2.38 -15.77
C ALA A 120 -9.60 1.30 -15.39
N ALA A 121 -8.35 1.68 -15.16
CA ALA A 121 -7.28 0.75 -14.81
C ALA A 121 -7.21 0.41 -13.30
N LEU A 122 -7.51 1.36 -12.42
CA LEU A 122 -7.29 1.26 -10.97
C LEU A 122 -8.57 1.09 -10.15
N GLY A 123 -9.74 1.28 -10.77
CA GLY A 123 -11.02 1.26 -10.07
C GLY A 123 -11.07 2.25 -8.91
N GLY A 124 -11.57 1.79 -7.75
CA GLY A 124 -11.73 2.60 -6.54
C GLY A 124 -10.44 2.94 -5.80
N SER A 125 -9.28 2.43 -6.20
CA SER A 125 -7.99 2.70 -5.53
C SER A 125 -7.31 3.98 -6.01
N CYS A 126 -8.07 4.97 -6.48
CA CYS A 126 -7.55 6.24 -6.96
C CYS A 126 -8.47 7.41 -6.62
N MET A 127 -7.87 8.60 -6.41
CA MET A 127 -8.58 9.82 -6.07
C MET A 127 -8.06 11.00 -6.89
N PRO A 128 -8.92 11.73 -7.64
CA PRO A 128 -8.56 12.99 -8.28
C PRO A 128 -8.25 14.05 -7.23
N VAL A 129 -7.12 14.74 -7.37
CA VAL A 129 -6.70 15.81 -6.45
C VAL A 129 -6.03 16.95 -7.20
N SER A 130 -6.04 18.14 -6.61
CA SER A 130 -5.26 19.29 -7.07
C SER A 130 -4.40 19.81 -5.92
N ALA A 131 -3.12 19.43 -5.91
CA ALA A 131 -2.18 19.93 -4.90
C ALA A 131 -2.00 21.47 -5.00
N ARG A 132 -2.13 22.04 -6.21
CA ARG A 132 -2.07 23.50 -6.42
C ARG A 132 -3.24 24.20 -5.74
N SER A 133 -4.45 23.70 -5.96
CA SER A 133 -5.67 24.28 -5.36
C SER A 133 -5.65 24.15 -3.85
N GLU A 134 -5.27 22.99 -3.31
CA GLU A 134 -5.19 22.77 -1.86
C GLU A 134 -4.18 23.71 -1.20
N TRP A 135 -3.01 23.87 -1.82
CA TRP A 135 -1.99 24.79 -1.33
C TRP A 135 -2.47 26.26 -1.34
N TRP A 136 -3.18 26.66 -2.40
CA TRP A 136 -3.75 28.02 -2.50
C TRP A 136 -4.80 28.28 -1.43
N LEU A 137 -5.69 27.31 -1.16
CA LEU A 137 -6.70 27.39 -0.10
C LEU A 137 -6.03 27.51 1.26
N TRP A 138 -5.05 26.65 1.55
CA TRP A 138 -4.29 26.68 2.79
C TRP A 138 -3.60 28.03 3.02
N ASP A 139 -2.93 28.59 2.01
CA ASP A 139 -2.22 29.87 2.15
C ASP A 139 -3.18 31.05 2.34
N ASN A 140 -4.34 31.05 1.67
CA ASN A 140 -5.36 32.09 1.85
C ASN A 140 -6.08 31.99 3.19
N GLN A 141 -6.31 30.77 3.70
CA GLN A 141 -6.82 30.59 5.05
C GLN A 141 -5.84 31.11 6.10
N ARG A 142 -4.54 30.82 5.93
CA ARG A 142 -3.48 31.34 6.80
C ARG A 142 -3.41 32.88 6.79
N LYS A 143 -3.77 33.52 5.67
CA LYS A 143 -3.85 34.98 5.53
C LYS A 143 -5.16 35.58 6.05
N GLY A 144 -6.12 34.77 6.47
CA GLY A 144 -7.44 35.24 6.92
C GLY A 144 -8.37 35.67 5.78
N HIS A 145 -8.07 35.28 4.54
CA HIS A 145 -8.89 35.63 3.37
C HIS A 145 -10.10 34.70 3.19
N LEU A 146 -10.02 33.46 3.67
CA LEU A 146 -11.09 32.49 3.58
C LEU A 146 -11.03 31.49 4.75
N THR A 147 -12.09 30.75 4.93
CA THR A 147 -12.13 29.52 5.73
C THR A 147 -12.57 28.36 4.83
N TYR A 148 -11.96 27.19 5.01
CA TYR A 148 -12.36 25.95 4.35
C TYR A 148 -12.08 24.75 5.25
N VAL A 149 -12.73 23.63 4.94
CA VAL A 149 -12.46 22.36 5.61
C VAL A 149 -11.51 21.57 4.72
N GLU A 150 -10.34 21.19 5.25
CA GLU A 150 -9.38 20.34 4.52
C GLU A 150 -10.04 19.01 4.11
N GLY A 151 -9.89 18.63 2.83
CA GLY A 151 -10.58 17.49 2.26
C GLY A 151 -12.11 17.65 2.14
N GLY A 152 -12.64 18.81 2.51
CA GLY A 152 -14.00 19.22 2.22
C GLY A 152 -14.20 19.45 0.72
N GLY A 153 -15.44 19.33 0.25
CA GLY A 153 -15.80 19.75 -1.10
C GLY A 153 -15.67 21.26 -1.28
N ALA A 154 -15.88 21.72 -2.52
CA ALA A 154 -15.91 23.15 -2.85
C ALA A 154 -16.89 23.94 -1.96
N ASP A 155 -17.98 23.29 -1.52
CA ASP A 155 -19.01 23.86 -0.65
C ASP A 155 -18.49 24.23 0.76
N SER A 156 -17.31 23.76 1.14
CA SER A 156 -16.70 24.09 2.43
C SER A 156 -16.03 25.47 2.44
N VAL A 157 -15.81 26.09 1.27
CA VAL A 157 -15.05 27.34 1.16
C VAL A 157 -15.96 28.55 1.42
N GLN A 158 -15.59 29.36 2.40
CA GLN A 158 -16.25 30.62 2.74
C GLN A 158 -15.24 31.78 2.68
N LEU A 159 -15.54 32.80 1.89
CA LEU A 159 -14.68 33.97 1.76
C LEU A 159 -14.89 34.95 2.92
N ALA A 160 -13.82 35.56 3.42
CA ALA A 160 -13.92 36.67 4.36
C ALA A 160 -14.42 37.94 3.64
N ALA A 161 -15.12 38.82 4.36
CA ALA A 161 -15.70 40.04 3.80
C ALA A 161 -14.67 41.00 3.16
N GLY A 162 -13.38 40.88 3.51
CA GLY A 162 -12.27 41.68 2.95
C GLY A 162 -11.29 40.87 2.10
N ALA A 163 -11.67 39.69 1.62
CA ALA A 163 -10.80 38.86 0.79
C ALA A 163 -10.42 39.59 -0.51
N PRO A 164 -9.15 39.54 -0.96
CA PRO A 164 -8.77 40.07 -2.26
C PRO A 164 -9.54 39.33 -3.37
N ALA A 165 -9.82 40.02 -4.48
CA ALA A 165 -10.45 39.42 -5.64
C ALA A 165 -9.66 38.19 -6.08
N VAL A 166 -10.35 37.07 -6.34
CA VAL A 166 -9.73 35.82 -6.80
C VAL A 166 -8.90 36.15 -8.04
N LEU A 167 -7.57 35.97 -7.96
CA LEU A 167 -6.69 36.12 -9.11
C LEU A 167 -7.14 35.10 -10.17
N SER A 168 -7.66 35.60 -11.28
CA SER A 168 -7.95 34.82 -12.47
C SER A 168 -6.63 34.48 -13.17
N GLU A 169 -6.34 33.18 -13.22
CA GLU A 169 -5.26 32.44 -13.93
C GLU A 169 -3.80 32.89 -13.78
#